data_AF-Q066C8-F1
#
_entry.id   AF-Q066C8-F1
#
_cell.length_a   1.000
_cell.length_b   1.000
_cell.length_c   1.000
_cell.angle_alpha   90.00
_cell.angle_beta   90.00
_cell.angle_gamma   90.00
#
_symmetry.space_group_name_H-M   'P 1'
#
loop_
_entity.id
_entity.type
_entity.pdbx_description
1 polymer ?
#
loop_
_entity_poly.entity_id
_entity_poly.type
_entity_poly.pdbx_seq_one_letter_code
_entity_poly.pdbx_strand_id
1 'polypeptide(L)'
;MTPADWSSQEEQVARHVFDNGRRRSIESLISVLQTKCQELSTDESVWSMHDYLSTERHIFEGRSEFDYNNILFTLADLLKQQLITLEELEGLDPKKLAKIKAMSMF
;
A
#
# COMPACT_ATOMS: atom_id res chain seq x y z
N MET A 1 -15.85 8.31 -1.66
CA MET A 1 -15.81 9.73 -2.04
C MET A 1 -15.98 9.79 -3.53
N THR A 2 -16.52 10.89 -4.06
CA THR A 2 -16.67 11.05 -5.50
C THR A 2 -15.47 11.80 -6.08
N PRO A 3 -15.19 11.68 -7.39
CA PRO A 3 -14.14 12.48 -8.03
C PRO A 3 -14.31 14.00 -7.81
N ALA A 4 -15.55 14.48 -7.64
CA ALA A 4 -15.84 15.89 -7.39
C ALA A 4 -15.35 16.40 -6.01
N ASP A 5 -15.05 15.50 -5.07
CA ASP A 5 -14.53 15.85 -3.74
C ASP A 5 -13.01 16.14 -3.73
N TRP A 6 -12.36 16.02 -4.89
CA TRP A 6 -10.91 16.16 -5.07
C TRP A 6 -10.60 17.34 -5.99
N SER A 7 -9.75 18.24 -5.53
CA SER A 7 -9.14 19.20 -6.44
C SER A 7 -8.10 18.49 -7.33
N SER A 8 -7.79 19.06 -8.49
CA SER A 8 -6.78 18.51 -9.40
C SER A 8 -5.41 18.38 -8.73
N GLN A 9 -5.07 19.31 -7.82
CA GLN A 9 -3.83 19.25 -7.04
C GLN A 9 -3.83 18.07 -6.07
N GLU A 10 -4.92 17.87 -5.32
CA GLU A 10 -5.04 16.76 -4.38
C GLU A 10 -5.04 15.40 -5.10
N GLU A 11 -5.72 15.30 -6.24
CA GLU A 11 -5.72 14.09 -7.06
C GLU A 11 -4.30 13.76 -7.53
N GLN A 12 -3.55 14.75 -8.02
CA GLN A 12 -2.18 14.55 -8.45
C GLN A 12 -1.28 14.05 -7.32
N VAL A 13 -1.39 14.65 -6.13
CA VAL A 13 -0.66 14.20 -4.92
C VAL A 13 -1.06 12.77 -4.57
N ALA A 14 -2.36 12.48 -4.43
CA ALA A 14 -2.83 11.14 -4.06
C ALA A 14 -2.40 10.07 -5.05
N ARG A 15 -2.47 10.34 -6.36
CA ARG A 15 -2.00 9.40 -7.40
C ARG A 15 -0.51 9.17 -7.30
N HIS A 16 0.28 10.24 -7.15
CA HIS A 16 1.72 10.13 -7.04
C HIS A 16 2.14 9.29 -5.83
N VAL A 17 1.55 9.55 -4.67
CA VAL A 17 1.82 8.80 -3.45
C VAL A 17 1.37 7.35 -3.58
N PHE A 18 0.19 7.10 -4.16
CA PHE A 18 -0.33 5.76 -4.41
C PHE A 18 0.61 4.95 -5.31
N ASP A 19 1.05 5.51 -6.44
CA ASP A 19 1.94 4.83 -7.38
C ASP A 19 3.31 4.53 -6.75
N ASN A 20 3.85 5.48 -5.99
CA ASN A 20 5.11 5.29 -5.26
C ASN A 20 4.98 4.21 -4.18
N GLY A 21 3.91 4.23 -3.39
CA GLY A 21 3.63 3.23 -2.36
C GLY A 21 3.49 1.83 -2.97
N ARG A 22 2.78 1.71 -4.10
CA ARG A 22 2.65 0.43 -4.84
C ARG A 22 4.00 -0.08 -5.36
N ARG A 23 4.83 0.80 -5.92
CA ARG A 23 6.19 0.45 -6.36
C ARG A 23 7.04 -0.07 -5.19
N ARG A 24 7.08 0.68 -4.08
CA ARG A 24 7.81 0.29 -2.86
C ARG A 24 7.28 -1.02 -2.25
N SER A 25 5.97 -1.26 -2.35
CA SER A 25 5.37 -2.51 -1.90
C SER A 25 5.96 -3.71 -2.64
N ILE A 26 6.07 -3.63 -3.98
CA ILE A 26 6.65 -4.71 -4.79
C ILE A 26 8.14 -4.88 -4.49
N GLU A 27 8.89 -3.79 -4.32
CA GLU A 27 10.31 -3.84 -3.94
C GLU A 27 10.50 -4.53 -2.58
N SER A 28 9.66 -4.19 -1.59
CA SER A 28 9.64 -4.84 -0.28
C SER A 28 9.30 -6.33 -0.39
N LEU A 29 8.27 -6.69 -1.18
CA LEU A 29 7.90 -8.08 -1.42
C LEU A 29 9.06 -8.87 -2.03
N ILE A 30 9.73 -8.33 -3.05
CA ILE A 30 10.88 -8.98 -3.69
C ILE A 30 11.99 -9.23 -2.65
N SER A 31 12.31 -8.26 -1.80
CA SER A 31 13.34 -8.40 -0.77
C SER A 31 12.98 -9.48 0.27
N VAL A 32 11.73 -9.51 0.72
CA VAL A 32 11.22 -10.55 1.63
C VAL A 32 11.30 -11.93 0.98
N LEU A 33 10.90 -12.06 -0.28
CA LEU A 33 10.96 -13.32 -1.01
C LEU A 33 12.39 -13.81 -1.20
N GLN A 34 13.33 -12.93 -1.54
CA GLN A 34 14.75 -13.29 -1.65
C GLN A 34 15.29 -13.86 -0.33
N THR A 35 14.91 -13.25 0.81
CA THR A 35 15.30 -13.72 2.15
C THR A 35 14.66 -15.08 2.44
N LYS A 36 13.35 -15.23 2.24
CA LYS A 36 12.62 -16.49 2.44
C LYS A 36 13.16 -17.63 1.58
N CYS A 37 13.55 -17.35 0.33
CA CYS A 37 14.18 -18.32 -0.54
C CYS A 37 15.48 -18.90 0.03
N GLN A 38 16.25 -18.10 0.78
CA GLN A 38 17.49 -18.57 1.42
C GLN A 38 17.23 -19.49 2.61
N GLU A 39 16.03 -19.44 3.20
CA GLU A 39 15.61 -20.24 4.34
C GLU A 39 14.97 -21.59 3.95
N LEU A 40 14.75 -21.81 2.64
CA LEU A 40 14.17 -23.04 2.11
C LEU A 40 15.11 -24.23 2.37
N SER A 41 14.64 -25.16 3.20
CA SER A 41 15.43 -26.30 3.67
C SER A 41 14.64 -27.61 3.79
N THR A 42 13.31 -27.54 3.69
CA THR A 42 12.38 -28.67 3.79
C THR A 42 11.25 -28.53 2.78
N ASP A 43 10.54 -29.62 2.50
CA ASP A 43 9.30 -29.61 1.74
C ASP A 43 8.23 -28.71 2.39
N GLU A 44 8.13 -28.72 3.72
CA GLU A 44 7.24 -27.79 4.45
C GLU A 44 7.58 -26.31 4.19
N SER A 45 8.87 -25.96 4.15
CA SER A 45 9.30 -24.57 3.88
C SER A 45 8.88 -24.09 2.48
N VAL A 46 8.81 -25.00 1.50
CA VAL A 46 8.34 -24.71 0.14
C VAL A 46 6.83 -24.42 0.14
N TRP A 47 6.04 -25.24 0.82
CA TRP A 47 4.59 -25.02 0.90
C TRP A 47 4.24 -23.75 1.69
N SER A 48 4.95 -23.47 2.79
CA SER A 48 4.78 -22.21 3.51
C SER A 48 5.09 -20.98 2.64
N MET A 49 6.11 -21.07 1.77
CA MET A 49 6.40 -20.00 0.82
C MET A 49 5.29 -19.83 -0.23
N HIS A 50 4.72 -20.92 -0.73
CA HIS A 50 3.58 -20.89 -1.65
C HIS A 50 2.36 -20.20 -1.03
N ASP A 51 2.03 -20.54 0.21
CA ASP A 51 0.87 -19.98 0.92
C ASP A 51 1.08 -18.50 1.23
N TYR A 52 2.31 -18.12 1.59
CA TYR A 52 2.70 -16.72 1.73
C TYR A 52 2.50 -15.95 0.42
N LEU A 53 3.03 -16.44 -0.70
CA LEU A 53 2.86 -15.81 -2.02
C LEU A 53 1.40 -15.69 -2.45
N SER A 54 0.59 -16.71 -2.16
CA SER A 54 -0.84 -16.72 -2.46
C SER A 54 -1.57 -15.63 -1.67
N THR A 55 -1.19 -15.44 -0.40
CA THR A 55 -1.73 -14.37 0.46
C THR A 55 -1.33 -13.00 -0.06
N GLU A 56 -0.04 -12.77 -0.32
CA GLU A 56 0.47 -11.49 -0.82
C GLU A 56 -0.19 -11.10 -2.14
N ARG A 57 -0.38 -12.05 -3.06
CA ARG A 57 -1.07 -11.82 -4.33
C ARG A 57 -2.47 -11.27 -4.13
N HIS A 58 -3.27 -11.87 -3.24
CA HIS A 58 -4.63 -11.42 -3.00
C HIS A 58 -4.66 -9.98 -2.45
N ILE A 59 -3.73 -9.66 -1.57
CA ILE A 59 -3.59 -8.31 -1.01
C ILE A 59 -3.17 -7.32 -2.10
N PHE A 60 -2.24 -7.68 -2.99
CA PHE A 60 -1.80 -6.84 -4.11
C PHE A 60 -2.89 -6.58 -5.14
N GLU A 61 -3.66 -7.61 -5.52
CA GLU A 61 -4.76 -7.47 -6.47
C GLU A 61 -5.82 -6.49 -5.95
N GLY A 62 -6.14 -6.54 -4.65
CA GLY A 62 -7.06 -5.59 -4.00
C GLY A 62 -6.58 -4.13 -3.96
N ARG A 63 -5.28 -3.87 -4.18
CA ARG A 63 -4.66 -2.53 -4.14
C ARG A 63 -4.16 -2.04 -5.51
N SER A 64 -4.52 -2.74 -6.58
CA SER A 64 -3.93 -2.54 -7.90
C SER A 64 -4.41 -1.25 -8.60
N GLU A 65 -5.63 -0.80 -8.31
CA GLU A 65 -6.26 0.33 -8.99
C GLU A 65 -6.48 1.53 -8.07
N PHE A 66 -6.36 2.72 -8.66
CA PHE A 66 -6.71 3.97 -7.98
C PHE A 66 -8.23 4.14 -7.99
N ASP A 67 -8.87 3.92 -6.83
CA ASP A 67 -10.31 4.06 -6.64
C ASP A 67 -10.62 5.17 -5.61
N TYR A 68 -11.35 6.20 -6.06
CA TYR A 68 -11.78 7.32 -5.21
C TYR A 68 -12.61 6.92 -3.98
N ASN A 69 -13.29 5.77 -4.02
CA ASN A 69 -14.05 5.29 -2.87
C ASN A 69 -13.14 4.75 -1.77
N ASN A 70 -12.03 4.12 -2.15
CA ASN A 70 -11.15 3.40 -1.25
C ASN A 70 -9.79 4.08 -1.03
N ILE A 71 -9.44 5.11 -1.81
CA ILE A 71 -8.09 5.69 -1.82
C ILE A 71 -7.61 6.15 -0.46
N LEU A 72 -8.49 6.73 0.38
CA LEU A 72 -8.08 7.15 1.72
C LEU A 72 -7.70 5.96 2.61
N PHE A 73 -8.39 4.82 2.47
CA PHE A 73 -8.05 3.58 3.18
C PHE A 73 -6.74 3.01 2.62
N THR A 74 -6.58 2.98 1.31
CA THR A 74 -5.35 2.49 0.67
C THR A 74 -4.12 3.31 1.09
N LEU A 75 -4.22 4.65 1.11
CA LEU A 75 -3.14 5.51 1.58
C LEU A 75 -2.85 5.31 3.08
N ALA A 76 -3.88 5.09 3.91
CA ALA A 76 -3.68 4.78 5.32
C ALA A 76 -2.98 3.44 5.55
N ASP A 77 -3.33 2.42 4.76
CA ASP A 77 -2.70 1.10 4.81
C ASP A 77 -1.24 1.14 4.34
N LEU A 78 -0.94 1.90 3.27
CA LEU A 78 0.43 2.15 2.82
C LEU A 78 1.26 2.88 3.90
N LEU A 79 0.66 3.85 4.59
CA LEU A 79 1.31 4.57 5.68
C LEU A 79 1.57 3.65 6.88
N LYS A 80 0.61 2.79 7.25
CA LYS A 80 0.74 1.79 8.32
C LYS A 80 1.90 0.83 8.05
N GLN A 81 2.06 0.40 6.80
CA GLN A 81 3.14 -0.47 6.35
C GLN A 81 4.48 0.27 6.15
N GLN A 82 4.54 1.57 6.47
CA GLN A 82 5.75 2.41 6.30
C GLN A 82 6.24 2.47 4.85
N LEU A 83 5.35 2.25 3.89
CA LEU A 83 5.66 2.31 2.46
C LEU A 83 5.63 3.74 1.91
N ILE A 84 4.93 4.62 2.60
CA ILE A 84 4.87 6.07 2.34
C ILE A 84 5.05 6.81 3.66
N THR A 85 5.31 8.10 3.59
CA THR A 85 5.40 8.96 4.79
C THR A 85 4.29 10.01 4.81
N LEU A 86 4.10 10.67 5.95
CA LEU A 86 3.08 11.72 6.09
C LEU A 86 3.44 12.96 5.26
N GLU A 87 4.74 13.25 5.11
CA GLU A 87 5.24 14.38 4.32
C GLU A 87 4.89 14.22 2.84
N GLU A 88 4.89 12.98 2.33
CA GLU A 88 4.52 12.71 0.93
C GLU A 88 3.04 13.04 0.64
N LEU A 89 2.18 13.09 1.67
CA LEU A 89 0.77 13.43 1.56
C LEU A 89 0.51 14.95 1.68
N GLU A 90 1.55 15.78 1.85
CA GLU A 90 1.41 17.23 1.88
C GLU A 90 0.76 17.75 0.58
N GLY A 91 -0.29 18.57 0.74
CA GLY A 91 -1.12 19.06 -0.37
C GLY A 91 -2.53 18.45 -0.41
N LEU A 92 -2.80 17.42 0.40
CA LEU A 92 -4.16 16.97 0.67
C LEU A 92 -4.88 17.88 1.67
N ASP A 93 -6.21 17.98 1.55
CA ASP A 93 -7.04 18.68 2.53
C ASP A 93 -6.79 18.15 3.96
N PRO A 94 -6.69 19.03 4.98
CA PRO A 94 -6.41 18.63 6.35
C PRO A 94 -7.37 17.57 6.93
N LYS A 95 -8.64 17.57 6.52
CA LYS A 95 -9.60 16.54 6.97
C LYS A 95 -9.29 15.17 6.36
N LYS A 96 -8.88 15.13 5.09
CA LYS A 96 -8.44 13.90 4.43
C LYS A 96 -7.18 13.34 5.10
N LEU A 97 -6.20 14.21 5.38
CA LEU A 97 -4.98 13.84 6.12
C LEU A 97 -5.27 13.30 7.51
N ALA A 98 -6.13 13.98 8.29
CA ALA A 98 -6.51 13.52 9.62
C ALA A 98 -7.20 12.15 9.57
N LYS A 99 -8.04 11.90 8.56
CA LYS A 99 -8.69 10.60 8.36
C LYS A 99 -7.69 9.51 8.01
N ILE A 100 -6.76 9.76 7.09
CA ILE A 100 -5.68 8.81 6.74
C ILE A 100 -4.87 8.45 7.98
N LYS A 101 -4.43 9.46 8.74
CA LYS A 101 -3.63 9.28 9.95
C LYS A 101 -4.37 8.50 11.04
N ALA A 102 -5.67 8.75 11.21
CA ALA A 102 -6.48 7.99 12.15
C ALA A 102 -6.59 6.52 11.72
N MET A 103 -6.87 6.26 10.45
CA MET A 103 -7.03 4.91 9.91
C MET A 103 -5.72 4.10 9.94
N SER A 104 -4.56 4.74 9.79
CA SER A 104 -3.26 4.04 9.82
C SER A 104 -2.85 3.55 11.21
N MET A 105 -3.53 3.99 12.27
CA MET A 105 -3.26 3.55 13.65
C MET A 105 -3.97 2.26 14.05
N PHE A 106 -4.95 1.81 13.25
CA PHE A 106 -5.71 0.57 13.46
C PHE A 106 -5.19 -0.52 12.53
#